data_AF-A0A2E3ZHE1-F1
#
_entry.id   AF-A0A2E3ZHE1-F1
#
_cell.length_a   1.000
_cell.length_b   1.000
_cell.length_c   1.000
_cell.angle_alpha   90.00
_cell.angle_beta   90.00
_cell.angle_gamma   90.00
#
_symmetry.space_group_name_H-M   'P 1'
#
loop_
_entity.id
_entity.type
_entity.pdbx_description
1 polymer ?
#
loop_
_entity_poly.entity_id
_entity_poly.type
_entity_poly.pdbx_seq_one_letter_code
_entity_poly.pdbx_strand_id
1 'polypeptide(L)'
;MGKSMREEGMSAGSDQSFEIDSPDEILEKFQTLSSTLRSSSYEPSPMLSERIRSYLKDELPQDIDRGVEKLYEKESSFEKSPLLENARDYLEDNEWNFEVLLDHSTIALGFEGVNGDWHCMIQTRELEEQMIFYSSLSENISPNRIDTMMRFITMVNYRLVVGNFELDVTDGELNYKTALDLESVNLKHNMIRNIIHTNLATFDRHLPGIQIILDGGSTEQAMDAIEKDQSSGTHSMS
;
A
#
# COMPACT_ATOMS: atom_id res chain seq x y z
N MET A 1 -66.20 20.53 -21.46
CA MET A 1 -65.15 21.32 -20.78
C MET A 1 -64.10 20.33 -20.30
N GLY A 2 -62.94 20.13 -20.95
CA GLY A 2 -61.75 21.02 -21.03
C GLY A 2 -60.77 20.62 -19.90
N LYS A 3 -59.46 20.34 -20.05
CA LYS A 3 -58.36 20.57 -21.03
C LYS A 3 -57.34 19.41 -20.85
N SER A 4 -56.76 18.77 -21.87
CA SER A 4 -55.54 19.09 -22.67
C SER A 4 -54.20 19.19 -21.90
N MET A 5 -53.34 18.19 -22.19
CA MET A 5 -51.87 18.14 -22.35
C MET A 5 -50.92 18.79 -21.33
N ARG A 6 -49.95 17.98 -20.84
CA ARG A 6 -48.52 18.11 -21.23
C ARG A 6 -47.73 16.85 -20.83
N GLU A 7 -47.11 16.22 -21.83
CA GLU A 7 -45.92 15.40 -21.70
C GLU A 7 -44.73 16.31 -21.38
N GLU A 8 -43.92 15.98 -20.38
CA GLU A 8 -42.51 16.36 -20.33
C GLU A 8 -41.71 15.14 -19.87
N GLY A 9 -40.73 14.76 -20.70
CA GLY A 9 -40.00 13.50 -20.59
C GLY A 9 -39.02 13.47 -19.43
N MET A 10 -38.99 12.34 -18.74
CA MET A 10 -37.83 11.93 -17.96
C MET A 10 -36.91 11.13 -18.89
N SER A 11 -35.88 11.81 -19.37
CA SER A 11 -34.67 11.19 -19.91
C SER A 11 -34.06 10.30 -18.82
N ALA A 12 -34.25 8.99 -18.94
CA ALA A 12 -33.50 8.02 -18.16
C ALA A 12 -32.05 8.05 -18.67
N GLY A 13 -31.15 8.54 -17.81
CA GLY A 13 -29.73 8.60 -18.09
C GLY A 13 -29.17 7.21 -18.39
N SER A 14 -28.45 7.14 -19.52
CA SER A 14 -27.45 6.14 -19.92
C SER A 14 -27.40 4.84 -19.11
N ASP A 15 -28.01 3.79 -19.67
CA ASP A 15 -27.57 2.42 -19.47
C ASP A 15 -26.08 2.34 -19.85
N GLN A 16 -25.20 2.30 -18.85
CA GLN A 16 -23.85 1.76 -19.07
C GLN A 16 -24.03 0.24 -19.18
N SER A 17 -24.26 -0.23 -20.39
CA SER A 17 -24.15 -1.65 -20.70
C SER A 17 -22.72 -2.08 -20.39
N PHE A 18 -22.53 -2.83 -19.31
CA PHE A 18 -21.30 -3.60 -19.12
C PHE A 18 -21.25 -4.63 -20.25
N GLU A 19 -20.41 -4.38 -21.26
CA GLU A 19 -20.10 -5.40 -22.26
C GLU A 19 -19.44 -6.56 -21.53
N ILE A 20 -20.11 -7.72 -21.54
CA ILE A 20 -19.56 -8.94 -20.99
C ILE A 20 -18.65 -9.50 -22.09
N ASP A 21 -17.33 -9.49 -21.83
CA ASP A 21 -16.34 -10.08 -22.71
C ASP A 21 -16.73 -11.51 -23.09
N SER A 22 -16.50 -11.88 -24.35
CA SER A 22 -16.65 -13.26 -24.78
C SER A 22 -15.61 -14.16 -24.09
N PRO A 23 -15.87 -15.48 -23.94
CA PRO A 23 -14.92 -16.40 -23.31
C PRO A 23 -13.51 -16.40 -23.93
N ASP A 24 -13.41 -16.15 -25.24
CA ASP A 24 -12.14 -16.07 -25.96
C ASP A 24 -11.40 -14.76 -25.62
N GLU A 25 -12.11 -13.63 -25.52
CA GLU A 25 -11.56 -12.34 -25.08
C GLU A 25 -11.11 -12.39 -23.61
N ILE A 26 -11.88 -13.05 -22.74
CA ILE A 26 -11.48 -13.29 -21.33
C ILE A 26 -10.18 -14.10 -21.29
N LEU A 27 -10.05 -15.13 -22.12
CA LEU A 27 -8.87 -15.99 -22.15
C LEU A 27 -7.64 -15.23 -22.69
N GLU A 28 -7.82 -14.38 -23.70
CA GLU A 28 -6.76 -13.53 -24.25
C GLU A 28 -6.31 -12.46 -23.24
N LYS A 29 -7.26 -11.79 -22.57
CA LYS A 29 -6.97 -10.85 -21.48
C LYS A 29 -6.23 -11.56 -20.33
N PHE A 30 -6.66 -12.76 -19.94
CA PHE A 30 -5.99 -13.55 -18.92
C PHE A 30 -4.57 -13.97 -19.32
N GLN A 31 -4.35 -14.37 -20.57
CA GLN A 31 -3.01 -14.73 -21.07
C GLN A 31 -2.08 -13.52 -21.12
N THR A 32 -2.60 -12.37 -21.57
CA THR A 32 -1.88 -11.10 -21.56
C THR A 32 -1.51 -10.69 -20.14
N LEU A 33 -2.48 -10.65 -19.22
CA LEU A 33 -2.26 -10.35 -17.81
C LEU A 33 -1.24 -11.31 -17.17
N SER A 34 -1.38 -12.62 -17.40
CA SER A 34 -0.44 -13.64 -16.92
C SER A 34 0.97 -13.44 -17.46
N SER A 35 1.12 -13.01 -18.72
CA SER A 35 2.43 -12.72 -19.32
C SER A 35 3.10 -11.48 -18.71
N THR A 36 2.33 -10.42 -18.46
CA THR A 36 2.79 -9.19 -17.80
C THR A 36 3.13 -9.45 -16.32
N LEU A 37 2.29 -10.23 -15.63
CA LEU A 37 2.55 -10.66 -14.26
C LEU A 37 3.83 -11.49 -14.18
N ARG A 38 4.08 -12.41 -15.13
CA ARG A 38 5.31 -13.22 -15.19
C ARG A 38 6.57 -12.41 -15.51
N SER A 39 6.48 -11.34 -16.30
CA SER A 39 7.62 -10.45 -16.55
C SER A 39 7.95 -9.55 -15.37
N SER A 40 6.96 -9.18 -14.54
CA SER A 40 7.16 -8.33 -13.36
C SER A 40 7.35 -9.08 -12.04
N SER A 41 7.10 -10.39 -11.98
CA SER A 41 7.12 -11.18 -10.73
C SER A 41 8.51 -11.69 -10.30
N TYR A 42 9.56 -11.27 -11.00
CA TYR A 42 10.95 -11.55 -10.64
C TYR A 42 11.90 -10.35 -10.87
N GLU A 43 11.37 -9.14 -10.93
CA GLU A 43 12.15 -8.01 -10.42
C GLU A 43 12.02 -8.16 -8.88
N PRO A 44 13.11 -8.38 -8.12
CA PRO A 44 13.01 -8.27 -6.67
C PRO A 44 12.29 -6.95 -6.37
N SER A 45 11.27 -6.95 -5.49
CA SER A 45 10.66 -5.71 -4.94
C SER A 45 11.80 -4.72 -4.82
N PRO A 46 11.79 -3.60 -5.56
CA PRO A 46 13.00 -2.88 -5.93
C PRO A 46 13.84 -2.80 -4.68
N MET A 47 14.92 -3.59 -4.63
CA MET A 47 15.74 -3.68 -3.43
C MET A 47 15.97 -2.23 -3.07
N LEU A 48 15.51 -1.82 -1.88
CA LEU A 48 15.70 -0.45 -1.45
C LEU A 48 17.17 -0.19 -1.70
N SER A 49 17.45 0.66 -2.70
CA SER A 49 18.80 0.77 -3.20
C SER A 49 19.69 1.09 -2.01
N GLU A 50 20.98 0.77 -2.03
CA GLU A 50 21.86 1.10 -0.89
C GLU A 50 21.73 2.58 -0.48
N ARG A 51 21.33 3.44 -1.44
CA ARG A 51 20.92 4.83 -1.24
C ARG A 51 19.57 5.01 -0.55
N ILE A 52 18.51 4.26 -0.87
CA ILE A 52 17.24 4.30 -0.12
C ILE A 52 17.43 3.68 1.28
N ARG A 53 18.20 2.59 1.40
CA ARG A 53 18.59 2.04 2.72
C ARG A 53 19.41 3.04 3.52
N SER A 54 20.32 3.79 2.90
CA SER A 54 21.05 4.89 3.55
C SER A 54 20.12 6.05 3.89
N TYR A 55 19.19 6.43 3.01
CA TYR A 55 18.18 7.46 3.30
C TYR A 55 17.33 7.10 4.52
N LEU A 56 16.81 5.87 4.57
CA LEU A 56 16.00 5.34 5.69
C LEU A 56 16.83 5.08 6.97
N LYS A 57 18.16 4.90 6.86
CA LYS A 57 19.05 4.65 8.02
C LYS A 57 19.71 5.91 8.58
N ASP A 58 20.06 6.87 7.71
CA ASP A 58 20.89 8.03 8.04
C ASP A 58 20.06 9.32 8.18
N GLU A 59 18.85 9.38 7.62
CA GLU A 59 17.97 10.56 7.70
C GLU A 59 16.54 10.23 8.16
N LEU A 60 16.41 9.88 9.44
CA LEU A 60 15.29 10.38 10.25
C LEU A 60 15.80 11.45 11.24
N PRO A 61 15.86 12.74 10.87
CA PRO A 61 16.19 13.79 11.82
C PRO A 61 15.00 14.74 12.06
N GLN A 62 14.95 15.23 13.29
CA GLN A 62 13.96 16.11 13.92
C GLN A 62 13.75 17.51 13.28
N ASP A 63 14.11 17.76 12.03
CA ASP A 63 14.00 19.10 11.42
C ASP A 63 13.51 19.02 9.97
N ILE A 64 12.18 19.03 9.78
CA ILE A 64 11.51 18.95 8.48
C ILE A 64 11.54 20.28 7.68
N ASP A 65 12.09 21.36 8.21
CA ASP A 65 11.73 22.71 7.74
C ASP A 65 12.67 23.37 6.70
N ARG A 66 13.45 22.62 5.89
CA ARG A 66 14.38 23.26 4.92
C ARG A 66 14.51 22.66 3.51
N GLY A 67 13.68 21.69 3.13
CA GLY A 67 13.83 21.00 1.84
C GLY A 67 12.97 21.49 0.68
N VAL A 68 11.93 22.29 0.94
CA VAL A 68 10.82 22.51 -0.02
C VAL A 68 11.23 23.37 -1.23
N GLU A 69 12.22 24.26 -1.11
CA GLU A 69 12.55 25.23 -2.16
C GLU A 69 13.27 24.65 -3.40
N LYS A 70 13.85 23.45 -3.33
CA LYS A 70 14.60 22.86 -4.47
C LYS A 70 13.79 21.94 -5.38
N LEU A 71 12.54 21.64 -5.03
CA LEU A 71 11.69 20.71 -5.80
C LEU A 71 10.99 21.38 -7.00
N TYR A 72 10.89 22.71 -7.01
CA TYR A 72 10.16 23.47 -8.03
C TYR A 72 10.86 23.59 -9.40
N GLU A 73 12.15 23.21 -9.54
CA GLU A 73 12.86 23.32 -10.83
C GLU A 73 12.72 22.08 -11.74
N LYS A 74 12.00 21.03 -11.32
CA LYS A 74 11.84 19.75 -12.07
C LYS A 74 10.43 19.53 -12.64
N GLU A 75 9.68 20.59 -12.91
CA GLU A 75 8.26 20.56 -13.35
C GLU A 75 7.95 19.77 -14.64
N SER A 76 8.91 19.23 -15.40
CA SER A 76 8.61 18.54 -16.68
C SER A 76 8.46 17.01 -16.62
N SER A 77 8.60 16.37 -15.45
CA SER A 77 8.44 14.90 -15.33
C SER A 77 7.08 14.42 -14.83
N PHE A 78 6.27 15.27 -14.20
CA PHE A 78 5.01 14.85 -13.55
C PHE A 78 3.85 14.61 -14.53
N GLU A 79 3.85 15.23 -15.72
CA GLU A 79 2.82 14.97 -16.76
C GLU A 79 2.78 13.50 -17.24
N LYS A 80 3.76 12.66 -16.87
CA LYS A 80 3.84 11.23 -17.20
C LYS A 80 3.56 10.29 -16.02
N SER A 81 3.16 10.81 -14.86
CA SER A 81 2.93 9.98 -13.66
C SER A 81 1.67 10.42 -12.90
N PRO A 82 0.48 10.25 -13.50
CA PRO A 82 -0.78 10.68 -12.89
C PRO A 82 -1.11 9.94 -11.59
N LEU A 83 -0.74 8.65 -11.44
CA LEU A 83 -0.98 7.96 -10.16
C LEU A 83 -0.09 8.50 -9.05
N LEU A 84 1.18 8.80 -9.37
CA LEU A 84 2.12 9.41 -8.42
C LEU A 84 1.62 10.77 -7.96
N GLU A 85 1.10 11.58 -8.89
CA GLU A 85 0.50 12.88 -8.59
C GLU A 85 -0.73 12.75 -7.69
N ASN A 86 -1.67 11.85 -8.00
CA ASN A 86 -2.83 11.60 -7.13
C ASN A 86 -2.43 11.16 -5.70
N ALA A 87 -1.37 10.35 -5.58
CA ALA A 87 -0.85 9.95 -4.27
C ALA A 87 -0.22 11.12 -3.52
N ARG A 88 0.57 11.96 -4.22
CA ARG A 88 1.17 13.18 -3.66
C ARG A 88 0.07 14.14 -3.18
N ASP A 89 -0.88 14.46 -4.05
CA ASP A 89 -1.97 15.39 -3.75
C ASP A 89 -2.79 14.92 -2.55
N TYR A 90 -3.06 13.60 -2.45
CA TYR A 90 -3.69 13.03 -1.26
C TYR A 90 -2.85 13.25 0.02
N LEU A 91 -1.53 13.04 -0.03
CA LEU A 91 -0.67 13.24 1.15
C LEU A 91 -0.58 14.72 1.53
N GLU A 92 -0.47 15.63 0.56
CA GLU A 92 -0.46 17.09 0.76
C GLU A 92 -1.77 17.58 1.38
N ASP A 93 -2.91 17.15 0.84
CA ASP A 93 -4.25 17.49 1.35
C ASP A 93 -4.47 17.05 2.80
N ASN A 94 -3.74 16.03 3.25
CA ASN A 94 -3.82 15.51 4.62
C ASN A 94 -2.66 15.97 5.51
N GLU A 95 -1.78 16.85 5.00
CA GLU A 95 -0.63 17.44 5.73
C GLU A 95 0.43 16.41 6.17
N TRP A 96 0.71 15.41 5.33
CA TRP A 96 1.74 14.40 5.62
C TRP A 96 3.12 14.88 5.18
N ASN A 97 4.16 14.47 5.92
CA ASN A 97 5.54 14.71 5.53
C ASN A 97 6.06 13.52 4.71
N PHE A 98 6.62 13.80 3.53
CA PHE A 98 7.09 12.78 2.61
C PHE A 98 8.20 13.31 1.68
N GLU A 99 8.92 12.40 1.05
CA GLU A 99 9.87 12.68 -0.03
C GLU A 99 9.43 11.99 -1.32
N VAL A 100 9.47 12.71 -2.45
CA VAL A 100 9.20 12.15 -3.77
C VAL A 100 10.49 11.70 -4.44
N LEU A 101 10.58 10.40 -4.71
CA LEU A 101 11.68 9.76 -5.43
C LEU A 101 11.30 9.60 -6.92
N LEU A 102 11.39 10.70 -7.67
CA LEU A 102 10.92 10.79 -9.06
C LEU A 102 11.51 9.72 -9.98
N ASP A 103 12.78 9.36 -9.79
CA ASP A 103 13.47 8.38 -10.64
C ASP A 103 12.88 6.95 -10.51
N HIS A 104 12.05 6.71 -9.49
CA HIS A 104 11.46 5.41 -9.18
C HIS A 104 9.93 5.38 -9.19
N SER A 105 9.26 6.51 -9.47
CA SER A 105 7.81 6.65 -9.31
C SER A 105 7.36 6.22 -7.90
N THR A 106 8.08 6.72 -6.89
CA THR A 106 7.90 6.34 -5.49
C THR A 106 7.79 7.58 -4.59
N ILE A 107 6.95 7.52 -3.57
CA ILE A 107 6.91 8.47 -2.44
C ILE A 107 7.32 7.71 -1.18
N ALA A 108 8.27 8.24 -0.41
CA ALA A 108 8.72 7.67 0.86
C ALA A 108 8.28 8.56 2.03
N LEU A 109 7.94 7.94 3.16
CA LEU A 109 7.48 8.63 4.36
C LEU A 109 7.71 7.78 5.61
N GLY A 110 7.80 8.43 6.77
CA GLY A 110 7.78 7.76 8.08
C GLY A 110 6.38 7.74 8.67
N PHE A 111 6.07 6.75 9.51
CA PHE A 111 4.82 6.70 10.25
C PHE A 111 5.06 6.25 11.69
N GLU A 112 4.41 6.93 12.64
CA GLU A 112 4.41 6.59 14.06
C GLU A 112 3.01 6.04 14.44
N GLY A 113 2.96 4.75 14.74
CA GLY A 113 1.76 4.06 15.20
C GLY A 113 1.69 3.95 16.72
N VAL A 114 0.75 3.14 17.22
CA VAL A 114 0.61 2.89 18.66
C VAL A 114 1.73 1.99 19.19
N ASN A 115 2.20 1.05 18.37
CA ASN A 115 3.14 0.00 18.78
C ASN A 115 4.57 0.22 18.30
N GLY A 116 4.84 1.33 17.60
CA GLY A 116 6.18 1.70 17.13
C GLY A 116 6.15 2.59 15.90
N ASP A 117 7.32 2.89 15.38
CA ASP A 117 7.54 3.64 14.15
C ASP A 117 8.13 2.77 13.04
N TRP A 118 7.81 3.09 11.80
CA TRP A 118 8.31 2.37 10.63
C TRP A 118 8.29 3.25 9.38
N HIS A 119 8.92 2.74 8.33
CA HIS A 119 9.00 3.41 7.04
C HIS A 119 7.88 2.93 6.13
N CYS A 120 7.32 3.84 5.32
CA CYS A 120 6.34 3.50 4.31
C CYS A 120 6.77 3.98 2.94
N MET A 121 6.21 3.35 1.92
CA MET A 121 6.40 3.74 0.53
C MET A 121 5.10 3.64 -0.25
N ILE A 122 4.86 4.61 -1.11
CA ILE A 122 3.88 4.52 -2.20
C ILE A 122 4.65 4.31 -3.48
N GLN A 123 4.42 3.19 -4.15
CA GLN A 123 4.97 2.94 -5.48
C GLN A 123 3.86 2.92 -6.50
N THR A 124 4.05 3.65 -7.60
CA THR A 124 3.10 3.69 -8.71
C THR A 124 3.69 3.02 -9.94
N ARG A 125 2.92 2.10 -10.50
CA ARG A 125 3.21 1.42 -11.77
C ARG A 125 2.28 2.01 -12.81
N GLU A 126 2.71 3.12 -13.41
CA GLU A 126 1.88 3.94 -14.30
C GLU A 126 1.43 3.19 -15.55
N LEU A 127 2.27 2.30 -16.10
CA LEU A 127 1.93 1.52 -17.29
C LEU A 127 0.86 0.47 -17.00
N GLU A 128 0.93 -0.17 -15.84
CA GLU A 128 -0.01 -1.21 -15.42
C GLU A 128 -1.21 -0.65 -14.63
N GLU A 129 -1.30 0.67 -14.48
CA GLU A 129 -2.34 1.36 -13.71
C GLU A 129 -2.47 0.80 -12.27
N GLN A 130 -1.34 0.63 -11.57
CA GLN A 130 -1.34 0.12 -10.19
C GLN A 130 -0.72 1.09 -9.19
N MET A 131 -1.32 1.15 -8.00
CA MET A 131 -0.79 1.89 -6.86
C MET A 131 -0.57 0.92 -5.69
N ILE A 132 0.65 0.89 -5.16
CA ILE A 132 1.05 -0.04 -4.11
C ILE A 132 1.51 0.78 -2.90
N PHE A 133 1.02 0.43 -1.72
CA PHE A 133 1.46 1.01 -0.46
C PHE A 133 2.11 -0.07 0.39
N TYR A 134 3.33 0.22 0.85
CA TYR A 134 4.13 -0.63 1.71
C TYR A 134 4.32 0.01 3.08
N SER A 135 4.16 -0.78 4.14
CA SER A 135 4.78 -0.54 5.44
C SER A 135 5.97 -1.49 5.58
N SER A 136 7.14 -0.96 5.87
CA SER A 136 8.42 -1.67 5.91
C SER A 136 9.02 -1.59 7.30
N LEU A 137 9.37 -2.75 7.87
CA LEU A 137 10.05 -2.81 9.16
C LEU A 137 11.42 -2.12 9.06
N SER A 138 11.76 -1.28 10.04
CA SER A 138 12.99 -0.49 10.03
C SER A 138 14.27 -1.32 10.11
N GLU A 139 14.20 -2.50 10.72
CA GLU A 139 15.31 -3.45 10.81
C GLU A 139 15.00 -4.77 10.09
N ASN A 140 16.04 -5.39 9.53
CA ASN A 140 15.90 -6.68 8.87
C ASN A 140 15.84 -7.82 9.90
N ILE A 141 15.02 -8.83 9.60
CA ILE A 141 14.94 -10.05 10.38
C ILE A 141 16.28 -10.79 10.32
N SER A 142 16.82 -11.13 11.49
CA SER A 142 18.09 -11.87 11.54
C SER A 142 17.97 -13.27 10.91
N PRO A 143 19.03 -13.82 10.28
CA PRO A 143 18.94 -15.09 9.57
C PRO A 143 18.43 -16.28 10.40
N ASN A 144 18.76 -16.32 11.69
CA ASN A 144 18.29 -17.34 12.63
C ASN A 144 16.80 -17.18 13.05
N ARG A 145 16.13 -16.12 12.58
CA ARG A 145 14.73 -15.79 12.87
C ARG A 145 13.80 -15.87 11.67
N ILE A 146 14.35 -15.95 10.46
CA ILE A 146 13.59 -16.03 9.20
C ILE A 146 12.51 -17.13 9.26
N ASP A 147 12.85 -18.35 9.66
CA ASP A 147 11.87 -19.46 9.70
C ASP A 147 10.72 -19.19 10.69
N THR A 148 11.03 -18.58 11.83
CA THR A 148 10.02 -18.25 12.86
C THR A 148 9.10 -17.12 12.37
N MET A 149 9.68 -16.10 11.73
CA MET A 149 8.93 -15.00 11.12
C MET A 149 8.07 -15.49 9.96
N MET A 150 8.62 -16.30 9.06
CA MET A 150 7.92 -16.89 7.93
C MET A 150 6.67 -17.65 8.37
N ARG A 151 6.80 -18.48 9.42
CA ARG A 151 5.67 -19.21 9.99
C ARG A 151 4.61 -18.26 10.57
N PHE A 152 5.03 -17.23 11.29
CA PHE A 152 4.12 -16.23 11.86
C PHE A 152 3.34 -15.49 10.78
N ILE A 153 4.03 -14.90 9.79
CA ILE A 153 3.36 -14.14 8.73
C ILE A 153 2.46 -15.02 7.86
N THR A 154 2.80 -16.30 7.68
CA THR A 154 1.94 -17.26 6.96
C THR A 154 0.61 -17.47 7.69
N MET A 155 0.65 -17.59 9.02
CA MET A 155 -0.55 -17.73 9.85
C MET A 155 -1.37 -16.43 9.89
N VAL A 156 -0.70 -15.28 9.94
CA VAL A 156 -1.35 -13.97 9.87
C VAL A 156 -2.03 -13.78 8.52
N ASN A 157 -1.32 -13.98 7.41
CA ASN A 157 -1.84 -13.81 6.05
C ASN A 157 -3.08 -14.66 5.79
N TYR A 158 -3.17 -15.86 6.35
CA TYR A 158 -4.37 -16.70 6.24
C TYR A 158 -5.64 -16.05 6.82
N ARG A 159 -5.49 -15.11 7.77
CA ARG A 159 -6.59 -14.42 8.45
C ARG A 159 -6.85 -13.01 7.91
N LEU A 160 -5.99 -12.49 7.03
CA LEU A 160 -6.16 -11.15 6.46
C LEU A 160 -7.16 -11.15 5.30
N VAL A 161 -7.97 -10.10 5.23
CA VAL A 161 -8.91 -9.88 4.13
C VAL A 161 -8.31 -8.99 3.04
N VAL A 162 -7.52 -7.99 3.46
CA VAL A 162 -6.87 -7.03 2.59
C VAL A 162 -5.37 -7.05 2.88
N GLY A 163 -4.57 -6.96 1.83
CA GLY A 163 -3.11 -6.92 1.92
C GLY A 163 -2.45 -8.23 2.35
N ASN A 164 -1.12 -8.21 2.40
CA ASN A 164 -0.30 -9.36 2.81
C ASN A 164 1.05 -8.92 3.36
N PHE A 165 1.58 -9.68 4.32
CA PHE A 165 2.98 -9.60 4.72
C PHE A 165 3.86 -10.31 3.69
N GLU A 166 5.03 -9.74 3.41
CA GLU A 166 6.07 -10.22 2.51
C GLU A 166 7.39 -10.26 3.28
N LEU A 167 8.14 -11.36 3.14
CA LEU A 167 9.45 -11.52 3.76
C LEU A 167 10.45 -11.91 2.68
N ASP A 168 11.50 -11.11 2.51
CA ASP A 168 12.67 -11.52 1.75
C ASP A 168 13.52 -12.44 2.65
N VAL A 169 13.64 -13.71 2.24
CA VAL A 169 14.39 -14.72 2.99
C VAL A 169 15.91 -14.58 2.82
N THR A 170 16.36 -13.80 1.84
CA THR A 170 17.78 -13.60 1.55
C THR A 170 18.41 -12.60 2.51
N ASP A 171 17.69 -11.55 2.88
CA ASP A 171 18.22 -10.48 3.72
C ASP A 171 17.33 -10.10 4.91
N GLY A 172 16.13 -10.67 5.02
CA GLY A 172 15.22 -10.45 6.14
C GLY A 172 14.37 -9.19 6.04
N GLU A 173 14.25 -8.56 4.88
CA GLU A 173 13.33 -7.44 4.70
C GLU A 173 11.87 -7.88 4.90
N LEU A 174 11.14 -7.24 5.83
CA LEU A 174 9.74 -7.53 6.12
C LEU A 174 8.87 -6.33 5.74
N ASN A 175 7.90 -6.60 4.86
CA ASN A 175 6.96 -5.60 4.35
C ASN A 175 5.52 -6.04 4.59
N TYR A 176 4.60 -5.08 4.70
CA TYR A 176 3.16 -5.29 4.56
C TYR A 176 2.63 -4.46 3.40
N LYS A 177 2.02 -5.15 2.44
CA LYS A 177 1.60 -4.59 1.17
C LYS A 177 0.09 -4.49 1.08
N THR A 178 -0.39 -3.36 0.60
CA THR A 178 -1.74 -3.18 0.05
C THR A 178 -1.62 -2.58 -1.34
N ALA A 179 -2.45 -3.01 -2.29
CA ALA A 179 -2.39 -2.52 -3.66
C ALA A 179 -3.78 -2.26 -4.24
N LEU A 180 -3.86 -1.29 -5.14
CA LEU A 180 -5.00 -1.05 -6.01
C LEU A 180 -4.60 -1.39 -7.44
N ASP A 181 -5.43 -2.20 -8.08
CA ASP A 181 -5.50 -2.27 -9.54
C ASP A 181 -6.53 -1.22 -10.00
N LEU A 182 -6.07 -0.29 -10.82
CA LEU A 182 -6.83 0.87 -11.26
C LEU A 182 -7.15 0.82 -12.76
N GLU A 183 -6.94 -0.34 -13.42
CA GLU A 183 -7.27 -0.50 -14.83
C GLU A 183 -8.73 -0.08 -15.10
N SER A 184 -8.92 0.95 -15.92
CA SER A 184 -10.23 1.51 -16.26
C SER A 184 -11.05 2.02 -15.04
N VAL A 185 -10.39 2.32 -13.92
CA VAL A 185 -11.00 2.85 -12.71
C VAL A 185 -10.72 4.34 -12.58
N ASN A 186 -11.78 5.15 -12.41
CA ASN A 186 -11.59 6.54 -12.01
C ASN A 186 -11.18 6.60 -10.53
N LEU A 187 -9.89 6.84 -10.28
CA LEU A 187 -9.30 6.92 -8.94
C LEU A 187 -9.98 8.02 -8.12
N LYS A 188 -10.27 7.72 -6.85
CA LYS A 188 -10.86 8.65 -5.89
C LYS A 188 -10.01 8.69 -4.62
N HIS A 189 -9.92 9.84 -3.96
CA HIS A 189 -9.16 9.99 -2.71
C HIS A 189 -9.55 8.97 -1.62
N ASN A 190 -10.82 8.56 -1.55
CA ASN A 190 -11.23 7.55 -0.58
C ASN A 190 -10.61 6.18 -0.84
N MET A 191 -10.25 5.84 -2.09
CA MET A 191 -9.58 4.58 -2.42
C MET A 191 -8.13 4.60 -1.92
N ILE A 192 -7.41 5.70 -2.16
CA ILE A 192 -6.04 5.92 -1.66
C ILE A 192 -6.04 5.86 -0.13
N ARG A 193 -6.92 6.64 0.52
CA ARG A 193 -7.10 6.60 1.98
C ARG A 193 -7.33 5.19 2.49
N ASN A 194 -8.23 4.44 1.87
CA ASN A 194 -8.60 3.12 2.37
C ASN A 194 -7.43 2.13 2.33
N ILE A 195 -6.60 2.13 1.27
CA ILE A 195 -5.42 1.26 1.24
C ILE A 195 -4.37 1.70 2.27
N ILE A 196 -4.10 2.99 2.39
CA ILE A 196 -3.10 3.53 3.32
C ILE A 196 -3.52 3.24 4.77
N HIS A 197 -4.74 3.59 5.15
CA HIS A 197 -5.22 3.42 6.53
C HIS A 197 -5.34 1.95 6.91
N THR A 198 -5.80 1.08 5.99
CA THR A 198 -5.86 -0.37 6.24
C THR A 198 -4.45 -0.93 6.39
N ASN A 199 -3.50 -0.45 5.59
CA ASN A 199 -2.11 -0.86 5.67
C ASN A 199 -1.51 -0.56 7.04
N LEU A 200 -1.54 0.71 7.42
CA LEU A 200 -0.94 1.22 8.64
C LEU A 200 -1.57 0.57 9.88
N ALA A 201 -2.90 0.53 9.95
CA ALA A 201 -3.60 -0.05 11.10
C ALA A 201 -3.31 -1.56 11.23
N THR A 202 -3.17 -2.27 10.12
CA THR A 202 -2.84 -3.71 10.17
C THR A 202 -1.39 -3.91 10.55
N PHE A 203 -0.45 -3.14 10.00
CA PHE A 203 0.96 -3.25 10.37
C PHE A 203 1.17 -2.97 11.86
N ASP A 204 0.65 -1.84 12.35
CA ASP A 204 0.70 -1.44 13.76
C ASP A 204 0.17 -2.52 14.69
N ARG A 205 -0.97 -3.12 14.33
CA ARG A 205 -1.61 -4.20 15.10
C ARG A 205 -0.72 -5.44 15.24
N HIS A 206 0.08 -5.75 14.23
CA HIS A 206 0.90 -6.97 14.21
C HIS A 206 2.32 -6.73 14.69
N LEU A 207 2.73 -5.46 14.84
CA LEU A 207 4.06 -5.06 15.29
C LEU A 207 4.46 -5.67 16.64
N PRO A 208 3.58 -5.79 17.67
CA PRO A 208 3.93 -6.49 18.92
C PRO A 208 4.33 -7.96 18.70
N GLY A 209 3.65 -8.66 17.79
CA GLY A 209 3.99 -10.05 17.45
C GLY A 209 5.33 -10.14 16.70
N ILE A 210 5.58 -9.19 15.80
CA ILE A 210 6.87 -9.06 15.09
C ILE A 210 8.00 -8.84 16.10
N GLN A 211 7.83 -7.92 17.05
CA GLN A 211 8.84 -7.61 18.06
C GLN A 211 9.18 -8.82 18.95
N ILE A 212 8.17 -9.61 19.35
CA ILE A 212 8.41 -10.85 20.11
C ILE A 212 9.34 -11.80 19.36
N ILE A 213 9.19 -11.90 18.03
CA ILE A 213 10.05 -12.77 17.21
C ILE A 213 11.44 -12.16 17.07
N LEU A 214 11.57 -10.85 16.92
CA LEU A 214 12.87 -10.17 16.93
C LEU A 214 13.62 -10.44 18.25
N ASP A 215 12.91 -10.40 19.38
CA ASP A 215 13.49 -10.48 20.73
C ASP A 215 13.86 -11.89 21.21
N GLY A 216 13.55 -12.95 20.47
CA GLY A 216 13.83 -14.32 20.93
C GLY A 216 12.64 -15.24 21.08
N GLY A 217 11.41 -14.71 21.00
CA GLY A 217 10.17 -15.45 21.20
C GLY A 217 9.79 -16.41 20.07
N SER A 218 8.75 -17.20 20.33
CA SER A 218 8.18 -18.17 19.39
C SER A 218 6.99 -17.59 18.61
N THR A 219 6.61 -18.26 17.52
CA THR A 219 5.40 -17.90 16.75
C THR A 219 4.14 -17.91 17.62
N GLU A 220 4.01 -18.85 18.56
CA GLU A 220 2.84 -18.94 19.45
C GLU A 220 2.74 -17.71 20.35
N GLN A 221 3.86 -17.27 20.94
CA GLN A 221 3.90 -16.06 21.76
C GLN A 221 3.51 -14.82 20.94
N ALA A 222 3.99 -14.73 19.70
CA ALA A 222 3.64 -13.65 18.78
C ALA A 222 2.15 -13.64 18.41
N MET A 223 1.56 -14.81 18.15
CA MET A 223 0.12 -14.95 17.87
C MET A 223 -0.74 -14.58 19.09
N ASP A 224 -0.34 -15.02 20.28
CA ASP A 224 -1.04 -14.69 21.53
C ASP A 224 -1.07 -13.18 21.80
N ALA A 225 0.01 -12.46 21.45
CA ALA A 225 0.11 -11.02 21.65
C ALA A 225 -0.91 -10.27 20.79
N ILE A 226 -0.96 -10.58 19.49
CA ILE A 226 -1.87 -9.90 18.55
C ILE A 226 -3.36 -10.27 18.75
N GLU A 227 -3.63 -11.42 19.39
CA GLU A 227 -4.99 -11.84 19.75
C GLU A 227 -5.50 -11.15 21.03
N LYS A 228 -4.64 -10.95 22.03
CA LYS A 228 -5.03 -10.26 23.29
C LYS A 228 -5.43 -8.81 23.06
N ASP A 229 -4.77 -8.12 22.13
CA ASP A 229 -5.14 -6.76 21.72
C ASP A 229 -6.51 -6.69 21.00
N GLN A 230 -7.05 -7.81 20.51
CA GLN A 230 -8.45 -7.87 20.02
C GLN A 230 -9.46 -7.72 21.17
N SER A 231 -9.11 -8.22 22.37
CA SER A 231 -10.04 -8.37 23.49
C SER A 231 -10.16 -7.11 24.36
N SER A 232 -9.16 -6.24 24.36
CA SER A 232 -9.18 -4.95 25.08
C SER A 232 -10.01 -3.88 24.37
N GLY A 233 -10.18 -3.97 23.04
CA GLY A 233 -10.97 -3.01 22.24
C GLY A 233 -12.49 -3.24 22.24
N THR A 234 -13.00 -4.33 22.82
CA THR A 234 -14.44 -4.68 22.80
C THR A 234 -15.19 -4.37 24.11
N HIS A 235 -14.55 -3.70 25.08
CA HIS A 235 -15.15 -3.38 26.40
C HIS A 235 -15.37 -1.87 26.65
N SER A 236 -15.63 -1.08 25.61
CA SER A 236 -16.12 0.30 25.77
C SER A 236 -17.17 0.66 24.73
N MET A 237 -18.27 -0.10 24.73
CA MET A 237 -19.58 0.43 24.38
C MET A 237 -20.61 -0.19 25.32
N SER A 238 -20.83 0.48 26.45
CA SER A 238 -22.01 0.34 27.30
C SER A 238 -22.43 1.72 27.78
#